data_AF-D7LNP6-F1
#
_entry.id   AF-D7LNP6-F1
#
_cell.length_a   1.000
_cell.length_b   1.000
_cell.length_c   1.000
_cell.angle_alpha   90.00
_cell.angle_beta   90.00
_cell.angle_gamma   90.00
#
_symmetry.space_group_name_H-M   'P 1'
#
loop_
_entity.id
_entity.type
_entity.pdbx_description
1 polymer ?
#
loop_
_entity_poly.entity_id
_entity_poly.type
_entity_poly.pdbx_seq_one_letter_code
_entity_poly.pdbx_strand_id
1 'polypeptide(L)'
;MSEMKNKQCREIWSWNRNEEMSLIEDCLRNYRFIAIDTEFPGSLRQTSQDATDDERYNDMSFSVDRTKLIQLSLTLFDIELEELGKSISQIS
;
A
#
# COMPACT_ATOMS: atom_id res chain seq x y z
N MET A 1 25.84 19.28 4.85
CA MET A 1 24.37 19.33 4.76
C MET A 1 23.98 18.35 3.66
N SER A 2 23.67 17.12 4.05
CA SER A 2 23.36 16.02 3.13
C SER A 2 22.09 16.34 2.34
N GLU A 3 22.17 16.22 1.02
CA GLU A 3 21.03 16.26 0.11
C GLU A 3 19.92 15.35 0.65
N MET A 4 18.72 15.92 0.82
CA MET A 4 17.52 15.11 1.01
C MET A 4 17.34 14.29 -0.26
N LYS A 5 17.69 13.00 -0.21
CA LYS A 5 17.39 12.02 -1.27
C LYS A 5 15.92 12.22 -1.68
N ASN A 6 15.72 12.57 -2.95
CA ASN A 6 14.40 12.79 -3.54
C ASN A 6 13.49 11.58 -3.24
N LYS A 7 12.58 11.73 -2.27
CA LYS A 7 11.45 10.82 -2.05
C LYS A 7 10.52 10.94 -3.25
N GLN A 8 10.73 10.09 -4.26
CA GLN A 8 9.90 10.09 -5.47
C GLN A 8 8.68 9.22 -5.25
N CYS A 9 7.53 9.87 -5.06
CA CYS A 9 6.25 9.20 -5.18
C CYS A 9 5.95 8.93 -6.67
N ARG A 10 5.59 7.70 -7.04
CA ARG A 10 5.26 7.33 -8.43
C ARG A 10 3.82 6.83 -8.50
N GLU A 11 3.03 7.44 -9.37
CA GLU A 11 1.65 7.02 -9.61
C GLU A 11 1.61 5.93 -10.68
N ILE A 12 0.93 4.83 -10.37
CA ILE A 12 0.70 3.71 -11.27
C ILE A 12 -0.76 3.73 -11.71
N TRP A 13 -0.93 3.82 -13.02
CA TRP A 13 -2.19 3.81 -13.74
C TRP A 13 -2.16 2.70 -14.80
N SER A 14 -3.31 2.42 -15.43
CA SER A 14 -3.44 1.33 -16.42
C SER A 14 -2.42 1.42 -17.56
N TRP A 15 -2.09 2.64 -18.02
CA TRP A 15 -1.20 2.85 -19.17
C TRP A 15 0.30 2.71 -18.86
N ASN A 16 0.73 2.96 -17.63
CA ASN A 16 2.15 2.84 -17.21
C ASN A 16 2.40 1.65 -16.25
N ARG A 17 1.37 0.85 -15.97
CA ARG A 17 1.44 -0.28 -15.03
C ARG A 17 2.61 -1.22 -15.28
N ASN A 18 2.83 -1.62 -16.52
CA ASN A 18 3.88 -2.60 -16.84
C ASN A 18 5.28 -2.02 -16.61
N GLU A 19 5.49 -0.76 -16.96
CA GLU A 19 6.76 -0.06 -16.77
C GLU A 19 7.08 0.08 -15.28
N GLU A 20 6.11 0.54 -14.49
CA GLU A 20 6.27 0.73 -13.05
C GLU A 20 6.45 -0.59 -12.29
N MET A 21 5.74 -1.66 -12.68
CA MET A 21 5.93 -2.99 -12.08
C MET A 21 7.34 -3.55 -12.35
N SER A 22 7.89 -3.33 -13.55
CA SER A 22 9.29 -3.70 -13.85
C SER A 22 10.27 -2.96 -12.94
N LEU A 23 10.03 -1.67 -12.67
CA LEU A 23 10.87 -0.90 -11.76
C LEU A 23 10.77 -1.39 -10.31
N ILE A 24 9.58 -1.80 -9.87
CA ILE A 24 9.38 -2.40 -8.55
C ILE A 24 10.18 -3.71 -8.44
N GLU A 25 10.10 -4.59 -9.44
CA GLU A 25 10.85 -5.85 -9.45
C GLU A 25 12.36 -5.63 -9.32
N ASP A 26 12.92 -4.64 -10.01
CA ASP A 26 14.33 -4.27 -9.87
C ASP A 26 14.65 -3.69 -8.48
N CYS A 27 13.73 -2.89 -7.91
CA CYS A 27 13.89 -2.34 -6.56
C CYS A 27 13.86 -3.43 -5.48
N LEU A 28 13.00 -4.46 -5.61
CA LEU A 28 12.90 -5.56 -4.65
C LEU A 28 14.20 -6.36 -4.47
N ARG A 29 15.12 -6.29 -5.44
CA ARG A 29 16.46 -6.90 -5.31
C ARG A 29 17.33 -6.21 -4.26
N ASN A 30 17.11 -4.91 -4.05
CA ASN A 30 17.93 -4.04 -3.22
C ASN A 30 17.22 -3.59 -1.93
N TYR A 31 15.88 -3.49 -1.95
CA TYR A 31 15.07 -3.12 -0.79
C TYR A 31 14.27 -4.31 -0.32
N ARG A 32 14.54 -4.79 0.90
CA ARG A 32 13.94 -6.04 1.42
C ARG A 32 12.68 -5.84 2.25
N PHE A 33 12.28 -4.59 2.48
CA PHE A 33 11.11 -4.26 3.28
C PHE A 33 10.10 -3.50 2.43
N ILE A 34 8.82 -3.80 2.66
CA ILE A 34 7.70 -3.17 2.00
C ILE A 34 6.71 -2.75 3.07
N ALA A 35 6.39 -1.47 3.14
CA ALA A 35 5.22 -0.97 3.84
C ALA A 35 4.06 -0.90 2.85
N ILE A 36 2.89 -1.36 3.29
CA ILE A 36 1.69 -1.45 2.47
C ILE A 36 0.59 -0.66 3.16
N ASP A 37 -0.10 0.16 2.38
CA ASP A 37 -1.29 0.87 2.80
C ASP A 37 -2.37 0.78 1.71
N THR A 38 -3.64 0.71 2.09
CA THR A 38 -4.74 0.45 1.15
C THR A 38 -5.96 1.29 1.48
N GLU A 39 -6.57 1.87 0.44
CA GLU A 39 -7.81 2.64 0.57
C GLU A 39 -8.99 1.91 -0.06
N PHE A 40 -10.06 1.77 0.71
CA PHE A 40 -11.32 1.14 0.32
C PHE A 40 -12.48 2.12 0.51
N PRO A 41 -13.64 1.91 -0.13
CA PRO A 41 -14.82 2.77 0.02
C PRO A 41 -15.52 2.67 1.40
N GLY A 42 -14.78 2.27 2.45
CA GLY A 42 -15.27 2.14 3.81
C GLY A 42 -15.79 0.75 4.17
N SER A 43 -16.33 0.64 5.40
CA SER A 43 -16.94 -0.59 5.91
C SER A 43 -18.41 -0.67 5.51
N LEU A 44 -18.85 -1.84 5.04
CA LEU A 44 -20.24 -2.10 4.70
C LEU A 44 -21.09 -2.52 5.90
N ARG A 45 -20.43 -2.91 6.99
CA ARG A 45 -21.07 -3.28 8.26
C ARG A 45 -20.58 -2.39 9.37
N GLN A 46 -21.50 -2.03 10.26
CA GLN A 46 -21.16 -1.33 11.48
C GLN A 46 -20.83 -2.36 12.55
N THR A 47 -19.57 -2.41 12.94
CA THR A 47 -19.12 -3.28 14.02
C THR A 47 -19.35 -2.62 15.38
N SER A 48 -19.90 -3.37 16.33
CA SER A 48 -20.12 -2.89 17.69
C SER A 48 -18.81 -2.53 18.40
N GLN A 49 -18.85 -1.60 19.35
CA GLN A 49 -17.68 -1.29 20.19
C GLN A 49 -17.30 -2.47 21.08
N ASP A 50 -18.29 -3.24 21.55
CA ASP A 50 -18.09 -4.42 22.39
C ASP A 50 -17.88 -5.71 21.58
N ALA A 51 -17.74 -5.60 20.24
CA ALA A 51 -17.54 -6.76 19.38
C ALA A 51 -16.22 -7.47 19.72
N THR A 52 -16.29 -8.79 19.72
CA THR A 52 -15.12 -9.68 19.82
C THR A 52 -14.20 -9.52 18.60
N ASP A 53 -12.95 -9.97 18.73
CA ASP A 53 -11.99 -9.93 17.61
C ASP A 53 -12.48 -10.76 16.40
N ASP A 54 -13.16 -11.89 16.64
CA ASP A 54 -13.74 -12.72 15.59
C ASP A 54 -14.87 -11.99 14.84
N GLU A 55 -15.75 -11.28 15.56
CA GLU A 55 -16.80 -10.47 14.94
C GLU A 55 -16.22 -9.31 14.13
N ARG A 56 -15.21 -8.62 14.68
CA ARG A 56 -14.48 -7.55 13.98
C ARG A 56 -13.84 -8.05 12.70
N TYR A 57 -13.18 -9.20 12.77
CA TYR A 57 -12.57 -9.82 11.61
C TYR A 57 -13.63 -10.17 10.55
N ASN A 58 -14.74 -10.79 10.95
CA ASN A 58 -15.80 -11.19 10.02
C ASN A 58 -16.50 -10.00 9.33
N ASP A 59 -16.72 -8.89 10.04
CA ASP A 59 -17.31 -7.69 9.45
C ASP A 59 -16.34 -6.96 8.52
N MET A 60 -15.07 -6.90 8.90
CA MET A 60 -14.00 -6.36 8.05
C MET A 60 -13.86 -7.22 6.78
N SER A 61 -13.73 -8.54 6.92
CA SER A 61 -13.58 -9.45 5.78
C SER A 61 -14.78 -9.37 4.84
N PHE A 62 -16.00 -9.30 5.38
CA PHE A 62 -17.20 -9.10 4.57
C PHE A 62 -17.14 -7.81 3.74
N SER A 63 -16.64 -6.71 4.33
CA SER A 63 -16.53 -5.43 3.63
C SER A 63 -15.43 -5.45 2.57
N VAL A 64 -14.27 -6.04 2.89
CA VAL A 64 -13.15 -6.20 1.94
C VAL A 64 -13.54 -7.05 0.74
N ASP A 65 -14.21 -8.19 0.96
CA ASP A 65 -14.63 -9.11 -0.11
C ASP A 65 -15.66 -8.52 -1.08
N ARG A 66 -16.41 -7.50 -0.62
CA ARG A 66 -17.56 -6.93 -1.35
C ARG A 66 -17.27 -5.56 -1.95
N THR A 67 -16.14 -4.95 -1.64
CA THR A 67 -15.78 -3.62 -2.12
C THR A 67 -14.63 -3.70 -3.13
N LYS A 68 -14.55 -2.68 -3.99
CA LYS A 68 -13.40 -2.52 -4.89
C LYS A 68 -12.35 -1.68 -4.18
N LEU A 69 -11.10 -2.13 -4.23
CA LEU A 69 -9.96 -1.34 -3.80
C LEU A 69 -9.89 -0.04 -4.62
N ILE A 70 -9.66 1.09 -3.96
CA ILE A 70 -9.50 2.40 -4.61
C ILE A 70 -8.03 2.65 -4.89
N GLN A 71 -7.19 2.43 -3.87
CA GLN A 71 -5.74 2.67 -3.97
C GLN A 71 -4.94 1.61 -3.20
N LEU A 72 -3.80 1.21 -3.76
CA LEU A 72 -2.74 0.46 -3.09
C LEU A 72 -1.48 1.29 -3.06
N SER A 73 -0.93 1.51 -1.87
CA SER A 73 0.33 2.23 -1.67
C SER A 73 1.43 1.27 -1.21
N LEU A 74 2.55 1.24 -1.93
CA LEU A 74 3.74 0.44 -1.60
C LEU A 74 4.92 1.36 -1.32
N THR A 75 5.60 1.16 -0.19
CA THR A 75 6.87 1.85 0.12
C THR A 75 7.97 0.83 0.33
N LEU A 76 8.99 0.84 -0.54
CA LEU A 76 10.13 -0.07 -0.46
C LEU A 76 11.28 0.59 0.33
N PHE A 77 11.87 -0.13 1.29
CA PHE A 77 12.97 0.38 2.12
C PHE A 77 13.94 -0.73 2.55
N ASP A 78 15.09 -0.32 3.09
CA ASP A 78 16.15 -1.22 3.60
C ASP A 78 16.32 -1.07 5.13
N ILE A 79 17.09 -1.97 5.77
CA ILE A 79 17.34 -2.02 7.23
C ILE A 79 18.14 -0.83 7.73
N GLU A 80 19.03 -0.28 6.89
CA GLU A 80 19.55 1.06 7.15
C GLU A 80 18.38 2.02 6.94
N LEU A 81 17.87 2.57 8.04
CA LEU A 81 16.78 3.57 8.11
C LEU A 81 17.12 4.90 7.39
N GLU A 82 17.80 4.85 6.25
CA GLU A 82 17.63 5.84 5.21
C GLU A 82 16.35 5.49 4.44
N GLU A 83 15.23 6.04 4.90
CA GLU A 83 13.95 6.01 4.19
C GLU A 83 14.12 6.47 2.73
N LEU A 84 14.39 5.54 1.82
CA LEU A 84 14.14 5.73 0.40
C LEU A 84 12.63 5.62 0.22
N GLY A 85 11.92 6.65 0.69
CA GLY A 85 10.48 6.81 0.58
C GLY A 85 10.08 6.95 -0.89
N LYS A 86 10.07 5.84 -1.61
CA LYS A 86 9.32 5.67 -2.84
C LYS A 86 7.96 5.17 -2.44
N SER A 87 7.06 6.10 -2.13
CA SER A 87 5.65 5.79 -2.04
C SER A 87 5.14 5.54 -3.46
N ILE A 88 4.59 4.37 -3.72
CA ILE A 88 4.07 4.02 -5.03
C ILE A 88 2.57 3.90 -4.85
N SER A 89 1.79 4.82 -5.40
CA SER A 89 0.33 4.78 -5.36
C SER A 89 -0.18 4.15 -6.65
N GLN A 90 -0.83 2.99 -6.56
CA GLN A 90 -1.65 2.45 -7.62
C GLN A 90 -3.06 2.97 -7.45
N ILE A 91 -3.57 3.73 -8.42
CA ILE A 91 -4.98 4.12 -8.48
C ILE A 91 -5.63 3.28 -9.59
N SER A 92 -6.70 2.56 -9.27
CA SER A 92 -7.45 1.73 -10.23
C SER A 92 -8.44 2.54 -11.04
#